data_AF-A0A1U9MHB1-F1
#
_entry.id   AF-A0A1U9MHB1-F1
#
_cell.length_a   1.000
_cell.length_b   1.000
_cell.length_c   1.000
_cell.angle_alpha   90.00
_cell.angle_beta   90.00
_cell.angle_gamma   90.00
#
_symmetry.space_group_name_H-M   'P 1'
#
loop_
_entity.id
_entity.type
_entity.pdbx_description
1 polymer ?
#
loop_
_entity_poly.entity_id
_entity_poly.type
_entity_poly.pdbx_seq_one_letter_code
_entity_poly.pdbx_strand_id
1 'polypeptide(L)'
;MKRLTRWFLVLVVIGIVGFFVLTSPITWSLTHPTRDVADNTAPDLENGRVVFVASDCSTCHASPNQDNPLKLGGGRALDTEFGRFYMPNISSDKKDGIGNWTLAEFTKAVREGVGPNGIMPDGQNLYPAFPYTSYQRLTANDVRDLFAYIKSLEPVQGAAPDHDLKFPFNMRRGVGVWRLAFLDGKALPPMQVTATTNTKETKDEEALLERGRYLVEGAGHCAECHSTRNFMGVIKSNLRYGGGATPDGNGHFPNISQDDTGIKFWAENSIFNYLKTGKSPINKVAGGDMAEVIKNTKQLPDEDLRAMAAYIKTLPGVDLPAPGQPQSNHTSKIVMLPQTNKLDVTLPTSSDNAVKNADTVYSVYTKPFYIDENGSGDEDGKLLAAAKLSVLEHKGDKLKVRLDGWQMDGAPSVVYALQGQRIMYAVLGDKAMASYKLGKAVVDPETKQTWYPVSLELWTSDKDVNVSLGDMWAYTSDLFSSTCSVCHSLPEAGHLLANQWIGNLNAMKRYTSLTPDQYRLLLSYLQNHSKDVNEGEEAH
;
A
#
# COMPACT_ATOMS: atom_id res chain seq x y z
N MET A 1 25.10 65.77 11.62
CA MET A 1 25.29 64.70 10.61
C MET A 1 26.21 63.57 11.08
N LYS A 2 27.51 63.79 11.36
CA LYS A 2 28.47 62.71 11.73
C LYS A 2 28.08 61.82 12.93
N ARG A 3 27.41 62.36 13.96
CA ARG A 3 26.91 61.58 15.11
C ARG A 3 25.71 60.68 14.77
N LEU A 4 24.77 61.18 13.97
CA LEU A 4 23.59 60.41 13.52
C LEU A 4 24.01 59.25 12.62
N THR A 5 24.97 59.47 11.71
CA THR A 5 25.54 58.41 10.87
C THR A 5 26.25 57.32 11.69
N ARG A 6 26.96 57.70 12.76
CA ARG A 6 27.60 56.72 13.67
C ARG A 6 26.56 55.87 14.42
N TRP A 7 25.51 56.48 14.95
CA TRP A 7 24.44 55.72 15.61
C TRP A 7 23.68 54.79 14.65
N PHE A 8 23.42 55.25 13.43
CA PHE A 8 22.84 54.41 12.39
C PHE A 8 23.73 53.20 12.07
N LEU A 9 25.03 53.40 11.87
CA LEU A 9 25.98 52.30 11.62
C LEU A 9 26.05 51.32 12.80
N VAL A 10 26.04 51.82 14.04
CA VAL A 10 26.01 50.96 15.23
C VAL A 10 24.73 50.13 15.27
N LEU A 11 23.56 50.71 14.99
CA LEU A 11 22.29 49.98 14.93
C LEU A 11 22.28 48.94 13.81
N VAL A 12 22.84 49.25 12.64
CA VAL A 12 22.98 48.29 11.54
C VAL A 12 23.88 47.13 11.94
N VAL A 13 25.03 47.39 12.56
CA VAL A 13 25.94 46.34 13.04
C VAL A 13 25.27 45.49 14.12
N ILE A 14 24.57 46.10 15.08
CA ILE A 14 23.80 45.36 16.10
C ILE A 14 22.71 44.51 15.44
N GLY A 15 21.99 45.04 14.45
CA GLY A 15 20.96 44.30 13.72
C GLY A 15 21.55 43.10 12.97
N ILE A 16 22.70 43.27 12.32
CA ILE A 16 23.41 42.18 11.64
C ILE A 16 23.86 41.14 12.65
N VAL A 17 24.57 41.54 13.71
CA VAL A 17 25.04 40.60 14.75
C VAL A 17 23.86 39.86 15.39
N GLY A 18 22.78 40.57 15.73
CA GLY A 18 21.55 39.99 16.27
C GLY A 18 20.93 38.97 15.31
N PHE A 19 20.85 39.28 14.02
CA PHE A 19 20.37 38.34 13.00
C PHE A 19 21.24 37.09 12.92
N PHE A 20 22.56 37.23 12.89
CA PHE A 20 23.50 36.10 12.83
C PHE A 20 23.44 35.20 14.07
N VAL A 21 23.26 35.81 15.25
CA VAL A 21 23.09 35.07 16.51
C VAL A 21 21.75 34.34 16.51
N LEU A 22 20.63 35.05 16.32
CA LEU A 22 19.29 34.48 16.41
C LEU A 22 19.08 33.31 15.43
N THR A 23 19.56 33.46 14.20
CA THR A 23 19.42 32.42 13.15
C THR A 23 20.45 31.29 13.26
N SER A 24 21.31 31.31 14.29
CA SER A 24 22.33 30.28 14.48
C SER A 24 21.73 28.98 15.04
N PRO A 25 22.26 27.82 14.65
CA PRO A 25 21.96 26.54 15.29
C PRO A 25 22.21 26.51 16.80
N ILE A 26 23.26 27.18 17.26
CA ILE A 26 23.60 27.24 18.68
C ILE A 26 22.49 27.94 19.47
N THR A 27 22.03 29.10 18.99
CA THR A 27 20.93 29.81 19.64
C THR A 27 19.66 28.97 19.64
N TRP A 28 19.37 28.26 18.54
CA TRP A 28 18.24 27.33 18.49
C TRP A 28 18.33 26.25 19.57
N SER A 29 19.42 25.50 19.64
CA SER A 29 19.57 24.41 20.63
C SER A 29 19.65 24.92 22.08
N LEU A 30 20.08 26.17 22.29
CA LEU A 30 20.07 26.79 23.64
C LEU A 30 18.66 27.23 24.08
N THR A 31 17.81 27.66 23.15
CA THR A 31 16.45 28.13 23.48
C THR A 31 15.39 27.03 23.38
N HIS A 32 15.70 25.92 22.72
CA HIS A 32 14.81 24.77 22.54
C HIS A 32 15.51 23.50 23.05
N PRO A 33 15.47 23.23 24.38
CA PRO A 33 16.08 22.03 24.93
C PRO A 33 15.45 20.77 24.31
N THR A 34 16.27 19.75 24.05
CA THR A 34 15.82 18.44 23.58
C THR A 34 14.72 17.91 24.49
N ARG A 35 13.57 17.53 23.89
CA ARG A 35 12.37 17.08 24.60
C ARG A 35 12.64 15.91 25.55
N ASP A 36 13.34 14.92 25.05
CA ASP A 36 13.63 13.64 25.67
C ASP A 36 15.05 13.21 25.31
N VAL A 37 15.67 12.41 26.17
CA VAL A 37 17.03 11.88 25.99
C VAL A 37 16.92 10.36 25.94
N ALA A 38 17.71 9.75 25.06
CA ALA A 38 17.76 8.30 24.96
C ALA A 38 18.22 7.72 26.30
N ASP A 39 17.60 6.62 26.72
CA ASP A 39 18.06 5.93 27.92
C ASP A 39 19.42 5.25 27.66
N ASN A 40 20.05 4.80 28.75
CA ASN A 40 21.39 4.20 28.71
C ASN A 40 21.38 2.70 28.33
N THR A 41 20.26 2.16 27.86
CA THR A 41 20.21 0.76 27.41
C THR A 41 20.95 0.59 26.09
N ALA A 42 21.36 -0.64 25.79
CA ALA A 42 21.97 -0.95 24.50
C ALA A 42 20.96 -0.69 23.37
N PRO A 43 21.38 -0.12 22.22
CA PRO A 43 20.48 0.11 21.11
C PRO A 43 19.87 -1.19 20.58
N ASP A 44 18.59 -1.17 20.24
CA ASP A 44 17.89 -2.27 19.60
C ASP A 44 17.98 -2.11 18.07
N LEU A 45 18.78 -2.97 17.42
CA LEU A 45 18.97 -2.90 15.97
C LEU A 45 17.72 -3.32 15.18
N GLU A 46 16.85 -4.15 15.74
CA GLU A 46 15.62 -4.56 15.06
C GLU A 46 14.60 -3.42 15.10
N ASN A 47 14.46 -2.75 16.25
CA ASN A 47 13.69 -1.50 16.32
C ASN A 47 14.28 -0.44 15.37
N GLY A 48 15.61 -0.29 15.36
CA GLY A 48 16.30 0.63 14.46
C GLY A 48 16.03 0.35 12.98
N ARG A 49 15.94 -0.94 12.59
CA ARG A 49 15.55 -1.37 11.24
C ARG A 49 14.10 -0.98 10.94
N VAL A 50 13.17 -1.21 11.87
CA VAL A 50 11.76 -0.83 11.70
C VAL A 50 11.63 0.69 11.53
N VAL A 51 12.29 1.48 12.36
CA VAL A 51 12.30 2.95 12.25
C VAL A 51 12.93 3.41 10.93
N PHE A 52 14.02 2.76 10.49
CA PHE A 52 14.67 3.05 9.21
C PHE A 52 13.73 2.85 8.01
N VAL A 53 12.99 1.75 8.01
CA VAL A 53 11.99 1.43 6.98
C VAL A 53 10.80 2.37 7.06
N ALA A 54 10.23 2.57 8.26
CA ALA A 54 9.11 3.48 8.47
C ALA A 54 9.43 4.92 8.07
N SER A 55 10.70 5.33 8.23
CA SER A 55 11.19 6.66 7.89
C SER A 55 11.59 6.85 6.43
N ASP A 56 11.49 5.81 5.60
CA ASP A 56 11.79 5.86 4.16
C ASP A 56 13.26 6.26 3.83
N CYS A 57 14.20 5.97 4.74
CA CYS A 57 15.58 6.45 4.65
C CYS A 57 16.28 6.02 3.34
N SER A 58 16.11 4.76 2.94
CA SER A 58 16.77 4.20 1.75
C SER A 58 16.31 4.83 0.43
N THR A 59 15.03 5.23 0.34
CA THR A 59 14.45 5.82 -0.88
C THR A 59 15.19 7.07 -1.31
N CYS A 60 15.65 7.86 -0.33
CA CYS A 60 16.43 9.07 -0.55
C CYS A 60 17.95 8.82 -0.56
N HIS A 61 18.46 7.99 0.35
CA HIS A 61 19.91 7.91 0.61
C HIS A 61 20.62 6.71 -0.02
N ALA A 62 19.91 5.74 -0.59
CA ALA A 62 20.56 4.69 -1.36
C ALA A 62 21.32 5.27 -2.54
N SER A 63 22.49 4.70 -2.84
CA SER A 63 23.28 5.10 -4.00
C SER A 63 22.46 4.83 -5.28
N PRO A 64 22.43 5.75 -6.26
CA PRO A 64 21.67 5.53 -7.49
C PRO A 64 22.28 4.38 -8.33
N ASN A 65 21.45 3.77 -9.19
CA ASN A 65 21.84 2.73 -10.16
C ASN A 65 22.44 1.45 -9.55
N GLN A 66 21.92 1.00 -8.41
CA GLN A 66 22.31 -0.26 -7.77
C GLN A 66 21.14 -0.92 -7.07
N ASP A 67 21.22 -2.25 -6.93
CA ASP A 67 20.09 -3.06 -6.48
C ASP A 67 19.93 -3.11 -4.95
N ASN A 68 20.99 -2.81 -4.18
CA ASN A 68 20.96 -2.93 -2.73
C ASN A 68 20.53 -1.61 -2.05
N PRO A 69 19.28 -1.50 -1.54
CA PRO A 69 18.78 -0.27 -0.92
C PRO A 69 19.52 0.13 0.37
N LEU A 70 20.35 -0.76 0.92
CA LEU A 70 21.10 -0.50 2.16
C LEU A 70 22.49 0.12 1.92
N LYS A 71 22.93 0.32 0.67
CA LYS A 71 24.16 1.07 0.37
C LYS A 71 23.89 2.57 0.34
N LEU A 72 24.00 3.20 1.51
CA LEU A 72 23.56 4.57 1.78
C LEU A 72 24.57 5.67 1.36
N GLY A 73 25.13 5.55 0.15
CA GLY A 73 26.12 6.48 -0.41
C GLY A 73 25.55 7.83 -0.86
N GLY A 74 24.23 8.00 -0.88
CA GLY A 74 23.58 9.22 -1.33
C GLY A 74 23.75 9.47 -2.84
N GLY A 75 23.53 10.72 -3.25
CA GLY A 75 23.68 11.17 -4.63
C GLY A 75 22.39 11.13 -5.47
N ARG A 76 21.28 10.59 -4.95
CA ARG A 76 19.96 10.78 -5.58
C ARG A 76 19.63 12.27 -5.63
N ALA A 77 19.09 12.71 -6.77
CA ALA A 77 18.68 14.09 -6.98
C ALA A 77 17.17 14.24 -6.77
N LEU A 78 16.77 15.33 -6.12
CA LEU A 78 15.38 15.77 -6.02
C LEU A 78 15.25 17.14 -6.69
N ASP A 79 14.56 17.17 -7.81
CA ASP A 79 14.24 18.40 -8.53
C ASP A 79 13.06 19.11 -7.86
N THR A 80 13.24 20.40 -7.59
CA THR A 80 12.21 21.24 -6.94
C THR A 80 12.13 22.61 -7.59
N GLU A 81 11.07 23.37 -7.29
CA GLU A 81 10.97 24.78 -7.69
C GLU A 81 12.17 25.63 -7.21
N PHE A 82 12.77 25.27 -6.06
CA PHE A 82 13.91 25.95 -5.44
C PHE A 82 15.27 25.61 -6.07
N GLY A 83 15.32 24.58 -6.94
CA GLY A 83 16.54 24.00 -7.50
C GLY A 83 16.64 22.51 -7.19
N ARG A 84 17.83 21.95 -7.38
CA ARG A 84 18.10 20.52 -7.23
C ARG A 84 18.80 20.23 -5.91
N PHE A 85 18.16 19.40 -5.10
CA PHE A 85 18.78 18.84 -3.90
C PHE A 85 19.48 17.51 -4.27
N TYR A 86 20.60 17.24 -3.62
CA TYR A 86 21.33 15.98 -3.71
C TYR A 86 21.41 15.37 -2.33
N MET A 87 20.91 14.16 -2.18
CA MET A 87 20.81 13.50 -0.88
C MET A 87 22.21 13.10 -0.39
N PRO A 88 22.62 13.44 0.84
CA PRO A 88 23.97 13.17 1.32
C PRO A 88 24.21 11.66 1.56
N ASN A 89 25.48 11.27 1.57
CA ASN A 89 25.91 9.97 2.04
C ASN A 89 25.67 9.87 3.56
N ILE A 90 24.87 8.91 3.99
CA ILE A 90 24.61 8.66 5.42
C ILE A 90 25.13 7.29 5.88
N SER A 91 25.99 6.66 5.08
CA SER A 91 26.60 5.37 5.44
C SER A 91 27.50 5.48 6.67
N SER A 92 27.93 4.32 7.17
CA SER A 92 28.88 4.23 8.29
C SER A 92 30.32 4.64 7.95
N ASP A 93 30.59 5.10 6.72
CA ASP A 93 31.90 5.61 6.32
C ASP A 93 32.32 6.81 7.17
N LYS A 94 33.57 6.80 7.66
CA LYS A 94 34.08 7.79 8.60
C LYS A 94 34.38 9.15 7.97
N LYS A 95 34.66 9.18 6.66
CA LYS A 95 35.10 10.38 5.96
C LYS A 95 33.95 11.02 5.20
N ASP A 96 33.23 10.21 4.43
CA ASP A 96 32.23 10.67 3.47
C ASP A 96 30.79 10.48 4.00
N GLY A 97 30.59 9.64 5.03
CA GLY A 97 29.29 9.38 5.68
C GLY A 97 29.19 9.90 7.12
N ILE A 98 28.33 9.27 7.93
CA ILE A 98 28.10 9.63 9.35
C ILE A 98 28.95 8.79 10.33
N GLY A 99 29.99 8.12 9.83
CA GLY A 99 30.84 7.21 10.61
C GLY A 99 31.55 7.86 11.79
N ASN A 100 31.80 9.17 11.76
CA ASN A 100 32.37 9.93 12.89
C ASN A 100 31.36 10.72 13.72
N TRP A 101 30.07 10.71 13.34
CA TRP A 101 29.05 11.44 14.08
C TRP A 101 28.81 10.77 15.43
N THR A 102 28.48 11.60 16.42
CA THR A 102 27.93 11.18 17.71
C THR A 102 26.40 11.04 17.62
N LEU A 103 25.80 10.30 18.56
CA LEU A 103 24.35 10.22 18.68
C LEU A 103 23.70 11.60 18.90
N ALA A 104 24.37 12.49 19.63
CA ALA A 104 23.89 13.85 19.88
C ALA A 104 23.84 14.68 18.59
N GLU A 105 24.86 14.58 17.73
CA GLU A 105 24.89 15.25 16.43
C GLU A 105 23.83 14.68 15.48
N PHE A 106 23.68 13.35 15.45
CA PHE A 106 22.64 12.70 14.64
C PHE A 106 21.23 13.10 15.11
N THR A 107 20.98 13.11 16.42
CA THR A 107 19.71 13.55 17.01
C THR A 107 19.37 14.99 16.60
N LYS A 108 20.35 15.90 16.66
CA LYS A 108 20.16 17.29 16.23
C LYS A 108 19.91 17.43 14.73
N ALA A 109 20.57 16.63 13.91
CA ALA A 109 20.30 16.63 12.48
C ALA A 109 18.85 16.20 12.21
N VAL A 110 18.46 15.03 12.71
CA VAL A 110 17.16 14.41 12.48
C VAL A 110 16.00 15.25 13.05
N ARG A 111 16.14 15.79 14.26
CA ARG A 111 15.03 16.44 14.97
C ARG A 111 15.05 17.97 14.92
N GLU A 112 16.20 18.58 14.65
CA GLU A 112 16.36 20.04 14.68
C GLU A 112 16.86 20.63 13.35
N GLY A 113 17.22 19.80 12.37
CA GLY A 113 17.80 20.25 11.10
C GLY A 113 19.17 20.89 11.28
N VAL A 114 19.99 20.38 12.21
CA VAL A 114 21.32 20.90 12.54
C VAL A 114 22.39 19.84 12.29
N GLY A 115 23.25 20.06 11.29
CA GLY A 115 24.39 19.21 10.99
C GLY A 115 25.56 19.37 12.00
N PRO A 116 26.54 18.44 11.99
CA PRO A 116 27.70 18.49 12.88
C PRO A 116 28.69 19.62 12.55
N ASN A 117 29.47 20.00 13.57
CA ASN A 117 30.63 20.90 13.64
C ASN A 117 30.95 21.86 12.48
N GLY A 118 31.00 23.16 12.84
CA GLY A 118 31.61 24.25 12.09
C GLY A 118 31.67 25.52 12.94
N ILE A 119 32.82 26.21 12.96
CA ILE A 119 33.02 27.47 13.73
C ILE A 119 32.23 28.64 13.09
N MET A 120 31.91 28.54 11.79
CA MET A 120 31.08 29.50 11.08
C MET A 120 29.67 28.94 10.82
N PRO A 121 28.60 29.64 11.26
CA PRO A 121 27.25 29.07 11.37
C PRO A 121 26.48 28.93 10.05
N ASP A 122 27.10 29.16 8.88
CA ASP A 122 26.42 29.15 7.58
C ASP A 122 26.31 27.74 6.98
N GLY A 123 27.01 26.73 7.49
CA GLY A 123 26.98 25.35 6.95
C GLY A 123 26.06 24.37 7.66
N GLN A 124 25.59 24.71 8.87
CA GLN A 124 24.98 23.74 9.79
C GLN A 124 23.46 23.62 9.67
N ASN A 125 22.77 24.66 9.17
CA ASN A 125 21.33 24.54 8.93
C ASN A 125 21.13 23.58 7.74
N LEU A 126 20.48 22.45 7.99
CA LEU A 126 20.05 21.51 6.97
C LEU A 126 18.79 22.05 6.31
N TYR A 127 18.67 21.87 4.99
CA TYR A 127 17.48 22.32 4.27
C TYR A 127 16.26 21.49 4.68
N PRO A 128 15.06 22.10 4.75
CA PRO A 128 13.83 21.41 5.14
C PRO A 128 13.32 20.37 4.13
N ALA A 129 14.02 20.21 2.99
CA ALA A 129 13.86 19.03 2.15
C ALA A 129 14.22 17.73 2.91
N PHE A 130 15.08 17.83 3.94
CA PHE A 130 15.19 16.83 4.98
C PHE A 130 14.03 17.04 5.97
N PRO A 131 13.07 16.11 6.12
CA PRO A 131 11.79 16.37 6.80
C PRO A 131 11.91 16.34 8.33
N TYR A 132 12.86 17.09 8.89
CA TYR A 132 13.05 17.23 10.35
C TYR A 132 11.83 17.85 11.05
N THR A 133 10.97 18.57 10.33
CA THR A 133 9.66 19.03 10.83
C THR A 133 8.70 17.90 11.17
N SER A 134 8.92 16.72 10.59
CA SER A 134 8.21 15.49 10.90
C SER A 134 9.01 14.60 11.84
N TYR A 135 10.29 14.37 11.55
CA TYR A 135 11.15 13.52 12.39
C TYR A 135 11.40 14.07 13.80
N GLN A 136 11.17 15.35 14.09
CA GLN A 136 11.20 15.88 15.46
C GLN A 136 10.30 15.10 16.44
N ARG A 137 9.28 14.41 15.92
CA ARG A 137 8.33 13.58 16.67
C ARG A 137 8.91 12.24 17.11
N LEU A 138 9.97 11.76 16.47
CA LEU A 138 10.65 10.52 16.83
C LEU A 138 11.11 10.56 18.30
N THR A 139 10.99 9.43 18.99
CA THR A 139 11.49 9.31 20.37
C THR A 139 13.02 9.29 20.36
N ALA A 140 13.64 9.73 21.46
CA ALA A 140 15.10 9.71 21.55
C ALA A 140 15.67 8.27 21.47
N ASN A 141 14.94 7.28 21.99
CA ASN A 141 15.30 5.86 21.88
C ASN A 141 15.22 5.37 20.41
N ASP A 142 14.17 5.72 19.68
CA ASP A 142 14.07 5.35 18.26
C ASP A 142 15.16 5.99 17.41
N VAL A 143 15.56 7.23 17.71
CA VAL A 143 16.68 7.88 17.04
C VAL A 143 18.02 7.22 17.37
N ARG A 144 18.21 6.76 18.62
CA ARG A 144 19.38 5.97 19.02
C ARG A 144 19.45 4.65 18.25
N ASP A 145 18.34 3.93 18.22
CA ASP A 145 18.23 2.63 17.58
C ASP A 145 18.41 2.75 16.06
N LEU A 146 17.79 3.76 15.43
CA LEU A 146 18.00 4.12 14.03
C LEU A 146 19.46 4.42 13.72
N PHE A 147 20.11 5.23 14.57
CA PHE A 147 21.52 5.58 14.39
C PHE A 147 22.41 4.32 14.47
N ALA A 148 22.18 3.47 15.46
CA ALA A 148 22.90 2.22 15.62
C ALA A 148 22.69 1.27 14.43
N TYR A 149 21.46 1.17 13.93
CA TYR A 149 21.15 0.38 12.74
C TYR A 149 21.91 0.89 11.50
N ILE A 150 21.85 2.19 11.20
CA ILE A 150 22.59 2.78 10.07
C ILE A 150 24.11 2.53 10.20
N LYS A 151 24.65 2.65 11.42
CA LYS A 151 26.08 2.43 11.70
C LYS A 151 26.51 0.97 11.56
N SER A 152 25.56 0.04 11.63
CA SER A 152 25.81 -1.40 11.42
C SER A 152 25.89 -1.79 9.94
N LEU A 153 25.41 -0.94 9.03
CA LEU A 153 25.41 -1.18 7.59
C LEU A 153 26.81 -0.99 6.97
N GLU A 154 27.00 -1.54 5.77
CA GLU A 154 28.25 -1.44 5.00
C GLU A 154 28.61 0.04 4.74
N PRO A 155 29.86 0.47 5.00
CA PRO A 155 30.31 1.81 4.67
C PRO A 155 30.37 1.98 3.15
N VAL A 156 29.94 3.15 2.66
CA VAL A 156 30.00 3.50 1.24
C VAL A 156 30.90 4.73 1.09
N GLN A 157 31.96 4.60 0.31
CA GLN A 157 32.90 5.69 0.04
C GLN A 157 32.38 6.61 -1.07
N GLY A 158 32.78 7.88 -1.01
CA GLY A 158 32.39 8.92 -1.95
C GLY A 158 31.39 9.90 -1.35
N ALA A 159 31.71 11.18 -1.43
CA ALA A 159 30.79 12.25 -1.05
C ALA A 159 29.74 12.46 -2.15
N ALA A 160 28.49 12.66 -1.74
CA ALA A 160 27.45 13.11 -2.65
C ALA A 160 27.75 14.54 -3.15
N PRO A 161 27.29 14.91 -4.37
CA PRO A 161 27.42 16.28 -4.86
C PRO A 161 26.73 17.31 -3.94
N ASP A 162 27.22 18.55 -3.95
CA ASP A 162 26.53 19.67 -3.32
C ASP A 162 25.21 20.00 -4.02
N HIS A 163 24.27 20.61 -3.29
CA HIS A 163 23.00 21.07 -3.87
C HIS A 163 23.20 22.17 -4.90
N ASP A 164 22.40 22.15 -5.96
CA ASP A 164 22.34 23.18 -7.00
C ASP A 164 21.05 23.99 -6.85
N LEU A 165 21.07 24.94 -5.92
CA LEU A 165 19.89 25.74 -5.55
C LEU A 165 19.94 27.14 -6.16
N LYS A 166 18.77 27.65 -6.53
CA LYS A 166 18.61 29.01 -7.07
C LYS A 166 18.80 30.04 -5.95
N PHE A 167 19.35 31.20 -6.28
CA PHE A 167 19.32 32.34 -5.36
C PHE A 167 17.86 32.78 -5.09
N PRO A 168 17.47 33.10 -3.84
CA PRO A 168 18.30 33.17 -2.63
C PRO A 168 18.33 31.87 -1.80
N PHE A 169 17.74 30.76 -2.27
CA PHE A 169 17.62 29.50 -1.54
C PHE A 169 18.96 28.77 -1.34
N ASN A 170 20.00 29.11 -2.10
CA ASN A 170 21.37 28.65 -1.84
C ASN A 170 22.02 29.26 -0.59
N MET A 171 21.42 30.30 0.01
CA MET A 171 21.91 30.93 1.24
C MET A 171 21.37 30.19 2.48
N ARG A 172 22.19 29.31 3.06
CA ARG A 172 21.85 28.52 4.26
C ARG A 172 21.43 29.37 5.48
N ARG A 173 21.89 30.61 5.59
CA ARG A 173 21.40 31.55 6.62
C ARG A 173 19.89 31.79 6.57
N GLY A 174 19.30 31.83 5.38
CA GLY A 174 17.85 31.98 5.20
C GLY A 174 17.07 30.82 5.82
N VAL A 175 17.66 29.61 5.84
CA VAL A 175 17.08 28.44 6.51
C VAL A 175 17.00 28.63 8.03
N GLY A 176 17.93 29.38 8.63
CA GLY A 176 17.85 29.71 10.06
C GLY A 176 16.63 30.57 10.40
N VAL A 177 16.27 31.52 9.52
CA VAL A 177 15.02 32.29 9.64
C VAL A 177 13.80 31.39 9.46
N TRP A 178 13.83 30.52 8.45
CA TRP A 178 12.77 29.56 8.19
C TRP A 178 12.52 28.66 9.40
N ARG A 179 13.59 28.11 10.00
CA ARG A 179 13.49 27.23 11.18
C ARG A 179 12.87 27.96 12.36
N LEU A 180 13.32 29.18 12.67
CA LEU A 180 12.73 29.99 13.75
C LEU A 180 11.23 30.25 13.56
N ALA A 181 10.78 30.37 12.31
CA ALA A 181 9.38 30.65 12.01
C ALA A 181 8.47 29.41 11.99
N PHE A 182 9.02 28.24 11.60
CA PHE A 182 8.20 27.09 11.21
C PHE A 182 8.53 25.76 11.92
N LEU A 183 9.65 25.66 12.63
CA LEU A 183 9.93 24.54 13.52
C LEU A 183 9.49 24.94 14.93
N ASP A 184 8.75 24.08 15.62
CA ASP A 184 8.30 24.33 17.01
C ASP A 184 9.10 23.54 18.04
N GLY A 185 9.80 22.48 17.64
CA GLY A 185 10.60 21.63 18.52
C GLY A 185 9.75 20.86 19.53
N LYS A 186 8.43 20.77 19.32
CA LYS A 186 7.49 20.23 20.31
C LYS A 186 7.16 18.77 20.01
N ALA A 187 6.89 18.05 21.09
CA ALA A 187 6.20 16.77 21.01
C ALA A 187 4.83 16.95 20.35
N LEU A 188 4.34 15.87 19.74
CA LEU A 188 2.91 15.71 19.55
C LEU A 188 2.20 15.76 20.91
N PRO A 189 1.23 16.66 21.15
CA PRO A 189 0.44 16.64 22.39
C PRO A 189 -0.35 15.32 22.45
N PRO A 190 -0.60 14.69 23.61
CA PRO A 190 -1.37 13.44 23.65
C PRO A 190 -2.69 13.56 22.89
N MET A 191 -3.04 12.54 22.10
CA MET A 191 -4.32 12.55 21.39
C MET A 191 -5.46 12.58 22.41
N GLN A 192 -6.37 13.54 22.27
CA GLN A 192 -7.59 13.55 23.09
C GLN A 192 -8.63 12.71 22.38
N VAL A 193 -8.71 11.43 22.73
CA VAL A 193 -9.85 10.59 22.31
C VAL A 193 -11.05 11.03 23.15
N THR A 194 -12.14 11.47 22.50
CA THR A 194 -13.39 11.82 23.17
C THR A 194 -14.13 10.57 23.66
N ALA A 195 -13.49 9.77 24.50
CA ALA A 195 -14.11 8.63 25.14
C ALA A 195 -14.83 9.11 26.41
N THR A 196 -16.15 8.91 26.48
CA THR A 196 -16.98 9.25 27.65
C THR A 196 -16.80 8.28 28.83
N THR A 197 -15.98 7.24 28.67
CA THR A 197 -15.76 6.16 29.65
C THR A 197 -14.30 5.68 29.61
N ASN A 198 -13.70 5.42 30.77
CA ASN A 198 -12.32 4.94 30.91
C ASN A 198 -12.28 3.40 31.03
N THR A 199 -12.56 2.69 29.93
CA THR A 199 -12.51 1.22 29.86
C THR A 199 -11.17 0.73 29.29
N LYS A 200 -10.93 -0.59 29.32
CA LYS A 200 -9.73 -1.18 28.69
C LYS A 200 -9.76 -0.97 27.16
N GLU A 201 -10.90 -1.22 26.53
CA GLU A 201 -11.11 -1.06 25.08
C GLU A 201 -10.78 0.37 24.61
N THR A 202 -11.23 1.38 25.36
CA THR A 202 -10.93 2.79 25.03
C THR A 202 -9.44 3.13 25.15
N LYS A 203 -8.71 2.46 26.06
CA LYS A 203 -7.25 2.66 26.19
C LYS A 203 -6.49 1.95 25.08
N ASP A 204 -6.94 0.77 24.68
CA ASP A 204 -6.33 0.01 23.58
C ASP A 204 -6.52 0.77 22.25
N GLU A 205 -7.70 1.39 22.04
CA GLU A 205 -7.97 2.28 20.90
C GLU A 205 -7.09 3.55 20.92
N GLU A 206 -6.97 4.22 22.07
CA GLU A 206 -6.10 5.40 22.22
C GLU A 206 -4.64 5.05 21.91
N ALA A 207 -4.14 3.91 22.40
CA ALA A 207 -2.78 3.44 22.12
C ALA A 207 -2.57 3.13 20.63
N LEU A 208 -3.55 2.49 19.98
CA LEU A 208 -3.53 2.22 18.54
C LEU A 208 -3.46 3.52 17.73
N LEU A 209 -4.30 4.49 18.06
CA LEU A 209 -4.34 5.78 17.38
C LEU A 209 -3.08 6.61 17.63
N GLU A 210 -2.52 6.60 18.84
CA GLU A 210 -1.26 7.30 19.14
C GLU A 210 -0.07 6.67 18.41
N ARG A 211 -0.02 5.33 18.32
CA ARG A 211 0.99 4.63 17.50
C ARG A 211 0.85 4.99 16.02
N GLY A 212 -0.38 4.97 15.50
CA GLY A 212 -0.66 5.33 14.12
C GLY A 212 -0.27 6.76 13.80
N ARG A 213 -0.59 7.67 14.70
CA ARG A 213 -0.21 9.08 14.63
C ARG A 213 1.30 9.27 14.66
N TYR A 214 2.01 8.60 15.56
CA TYR A 214 3.47 8.63 15.63
C TYR A 214 4.11 8.24 14.28
N LEU A 215 3.58 7.18 13.66
CA LEU A 215 4.07 6.70 12.37
C LEU A 215 3.69 7.65 11.22
N VAL A 216 2.45 8.14 11.15
CA VAL A 216 1.98 8.97 10.02
C VAL A 216 2.51 10.40 10.09
N GLU A 217 2.51 11.02 11.27
CA GLU A 217 2.98 12.39 11.48
C GLU A 217 4.49 12.49 11.64
N GLY A 218 5.12 11.43 12.16
CA GLY A 218 6.55 11.37 12.49
C GLY A 218 7.35 10.60 11.45
N ALA A 219 7.52 9.29 11.69
CA ALA A 219 8.41 8.44 10.90
C ALA A 219 8.06 8.45 9.41
N GLY A 220 6.84 8.09 9.03
CA GLY A 220 6.37 8.03 7.65
C GLY A 220 6.04 9.38 7.02
N HIS A 221 6.12 10.49 7.78
CA HIS A 221 6.05 11.88 7.32
C HIS A 221 5.00 12.16 6.22
N CYS A 222 3.84 11.50 6.29
CA CYS A 222 2.90 11.40 5.15
C CYS A 222 2.39 12.77 4.69
N ALA A 223 2.30 13.72 5.62
CA ALA A 223 1.89 15.08 5.34
C ALA A 223 2.87 15.83 4.42
N GLU A 224 4.14 15.43 4.34
CA GLU A 224 5.14 16.11 3.53
C GLU A 224 4.85 15.98 2.02
N CYS A 225 4.21 14.89 1.59
CA CYS A 225 3.72 14.74 0.21
C CYS A 225 2.23 15.05 0.11
N HIS A 226 1.40 14.54 1.03
CA HIS A 226 -0.05 14.63 0.92
C HIS A 226 -0.64 15.98 1.38
N SER A 227 0.12 17.08 1.40
CA SER A 227 -0.40 18.39 1.82
C SER A 227 -0.01 19.51 0.87
N THR A 228 -0.87 20.53 0.78
CA THR A 228 -0.55 21.71 -0.01
C THR A 228 0.48 22.58 0.69
N ARG A 229 1.52 23.00 -0.04
CA ARG A 229 2.55 23.91 0.45
C ARG A 229 2.34 25.35 -0.02
N ASN A 230 2.90 26.30 0.71
CA ASN A 230 3.03 27.69 0.27
C ASN A 230 4.36 27.90 -0.47
N PHE A 231 4.60 29.13 -0.95
CA PHE A 231 5.82 29.48 -1.69
C PHE A 231 7.13 29.36 -0.87
N MET A 232 7.03 29.25 0.46
CA MET A 232 8.17 29.01 1.36
C MET A 232 8.40 27.51 1.60
N GLY A 233 7.68 26.63 0.89
CA GLY A 233 7.76 25.19 1.06
C GLY A 233 7.11 24.66 2.34
N VAL A 234 6.35 25.48 3.08
CA VAL A 234 5.70 25.09 4.34
C VAL A 234 4.31 24.55 4.07
N ILE A 235 3.92 23.47 4.75
CA ILE A 235 2.56 22.93 4.71
C ILE A 235 1.56 23.97 5.23
N LYS A 236 0.52 24.26 4.45
CA LYS A 236 -0.61 25.09 4.91
C LYS A 236 -1.44 24.28 5.89
N SER A 237 -1.55 24.73 7.14
CA SER A 237 -2.21 23.98 8.22
C SER A 237 -3.66 23.61 7.90
N ASN A 238 -4.42 24.49 7.26
CA ASN A 238 -5.81 24.27 6.87
C ASN A 238 -5.99 23.34 5.65
N LEU A 239 -4.90 23.00 4.94
CA LEU A 239 -4.88 22.09 3.79
C LEU A 239 -3.93 20.91 4.02
N ARG A 240 -3.59 20.63 5.29
CA ARG A 240 -2.82 19.44 5.66
C ARG A 240 -3.61 18.20 5.27
N TYR A 241 -2.97 17.24 4.61
CA TYR A 241 -3.59 16.02 4.05
C TYR A 241 -4.53 16.21 2.86
N GLY A 242 -4.73 17.45 2.40
CA GLY A 242 -5.58 17.77 1.24
C GLY A 242 -4.98 17.48 -0.14
N GLY A 243 -3.77 16.91 -0.21
CA GLY A 243 -3.03 16.77 -1.46
C GLY A 243 -2.30 18.05 -1.86
N GLY A 244 -1.48 17.97 -2.91
CA GLY A 244 -0.62 19.08 -3.33
C GLY A 244 0.18 18.78 -4.59
N ALA A 245 0.74 19.81 -5.22
CA ALA A 245 1.66 19.62 -6.35
C ALA A 245 2.92 18.87 -5.90
N THR A 246 3.48 18.05 -6.80
CA THR A 246 4.81 17.44 -6.59
C THR A 246 5.88 18.54 -6.51
N PRO A 247 7.04 18.29 -5.86
CA PRO A 247 8.06 19.32 -5.65
C PRO A 247 8.59 19.94 -6.96
N ASP A 248 8.59 19.18 -8.05
CA ASP A 248 9.01 19.60 -9.39
C ASP A 248 7.89 20.33 -10.19
N GLY A 249 6.67 20.37 -9.65
CA GLY A 249 5.50 21.02 -10.25
C GLY A 249 4.80 20.24 -11.37
N ASN A 250 5.27 19.03 -11.72
CA ASN A 250 4.76 18.29 -12.88
C ASN A 250 3.64 17.29 -12.57
N GLY A 251 3.33 17.10 -11.29
CA GLY A 251 2.38 16.11 -10.82
C GLY A 251 1.59 16.58 -9.61
N HIS A 252 0.82 15.66 -9.04
CA HIS A 252 -0.03 15.94 -7.89
C HIS A 252 -0.10 14.74 -6.95
N PHE A 253 0.20 14.96 -5.68
CA PHE A 253 -0.05 14.00 -4.61
C PHE A 253 -1.51 14.07 -4.19
N PRO A 254 -2.19 12.92 -4.04
CA PRO A 254 -3.62 12.88 -3.80
C PRO A 254 -3.99 13.34 -2.38
N ASN A 255 -5.24 13.78 -2.22
CA ASN A 255 -5.87 14.06 -0.94
C ASN A 255 -6.13 12.75 -0.18
N ILE A 256 -5.64 12.64 1.06
CA ILE A 256 -5.82 11.46 1.94
C ILE A 256 -6.70 11.76 3.16
N SER A 257 -7.34 12.92 3.18
CA SER A 257 -8.27 13.31 4.23
C SER A 257 -9.62 12.59 4.12
N GLN A 258 -10.43 12.70 5.18
CA GLN A 258 -11.80 12.16 5.22
C GLN A 258 -12.82 13.08 4.53
N ASP A 259 -12.54 13.47 3.28
CA ASP A 259 -13.43 14.21 2.40
C ASP A 259 -13.81 13.41 1.15
N ASP A 260 -14.90 13.81 0.47
CA ASP A 260 -15.35 13.17 -0.79
C ASP A 260 -14.33 13.36 -1.93
N THR A 261 -13.51 14.42 -1.87
CA THR A 261 -12.36 14.64 -2.77
C THR A 261 -11.10 13.88 -2.33
N GLY A 262 -11.12 13.26 -1.14
CA GLY A 262 -10.05 12.44 -0.58
C GLY A 262 -10.40 10.95 -0.52
N ILE A 263 -10.15 10.30 0.61
CA ILE A 263 -10.34 8.85 0.80
C ILE A 263 -11.45 8.51 1.80
N LYS A 264 -12.42 9.42 2.00
CA LYS A 264 -13.55 9.21 2.93
C LYS A 264 -14.28 7.88 2.73
N PHE A 265 -14.39 7.42 1.49
CA PHE A 265 -15.05 6.17 1.11
C PHE A 265 -14.19 4.92 1.30
N TRP A 266 -12.89 5.05 1.61
CA TRP A 266 -12.05 3.89 1.93
C TRP A 266 -12.36 3.43 3.35
N ALA A 267 -12.64 2.14 3.50
CA ALA A 267 -12.67 1.53 4.81
C ALA A 267 -11.26 1.52 5.42
N GLU A 268 -11.15 1.42 6.74
CA GLU A 268 -9.86 1.32 7.42
C GLU A 268 -9.02 0.14 6.88
N ASN A 269 -9.65 -1.03 6.71
CA ASN A 269 -8.98 -2.21 6.16
C ASN A 269 -8.49 -2.00 4.72
N SER A 270 -9.15 -1.14 3.95
CA SER A 270 -8.67 -0.75 2.62
C SER A 270 -7.38 0.07 2.68
N ILE A 271 -7.24 0.95 3.68
CA ILE A 271 -6.02 1.73 3.90
C ILE A 271 -4.88 0.80 4.33
N PHE A 272 -5.15 -0.12 5.27
CA PHE A 272 -4.21 -1.17 5.68
C PHE A 272 -3.72 -1.98 4.47
N ASN A 273 -4.64 -2.50 3.66
CA ASN A 273 -4.33 -3.28 2.47
C ASN A 273 -3.53 -2.46 1.45
N TYR A 274 -3.85 -1.18 1.27
CA TYR A 274 -3.09 -0.30 0.38
C TYR A 274 -1.65 -0.15 0.85
N LEU A 275 -1.43 0.12 2.14
CA LEU A 275 -0.07 0.24 2.69
C LEU A 275 0.71 -1.08 2.65
N LYS A 276 0.03 -2.22 2.72
CA LYS A 276 0.65 -3.55 2.66
C LYS A 276 0.96 -4.03 1.24
N THR A 277 0.08 -3.73 0.28
CA THR A 277 0.12 -4.34 -1.06
C THR A 277 0.34 -3.33 -2.20
N GLY A 278 0.12 -2.05 -1.93
CA GLY A 278 0.06 -0.99 -2.93
C GLY A 278 -1.21 -1.00 -3.79
N LYS A 279 -2.20 -1.85 -3.52
CA LYS A 279 -3.42 -1.95 -4.32
C LYS A 279 -4.56 -1.22 -3.62
N SER A 280 -5.15 -0.25 -4.32
CA SER A 280 -6.33 0.48 -3.85
C SER A 280 -7.59 -0.41 -3.89
N PRO A 281 -8.72 0.01 -3.29
CA PRO A 281 -9.97 -0.76 -3.31
C PRO A 281 -10.50 -1.06 -4.72
N ILE A 282 -10.16 -0.22 -5.69
CA ILE A 282 -10.50 -0.40 -7.10
C ILE A 282 -9.38 -1.08 -7.90
N ASN A 283 -8.49 -1.79 -7.20
CA ASN A 283 -7.35 -2.55 -7.74
C ASN A 283 -6.35 -1.74 -8.59
N LYS A 284 -6.32 -0.40 -8.44
CA LYS A 284 -5.23 0.42 -8.97
C LYS A 284 -4.00 0.25 -8.10
N VAL A 285 -2.86 -0.07 -8.74
CA VAL A 285 -1.55 -0.21 -8.10
C VAL A 285 -0.93 1.17 -7.88
N ALA A 286 -0.26 1.36 -6.74
CA ALA A 286 0.52 2.55 -6.42
C ALA A 286 1.60 2.76 -7.49
N GLY A 287 1.69 4.00 -8.00
CA GLY A 287 2.70 4.42 -8.96
C GLY A 287 3.54 5.57 -8.42
N GLY A 288 4.60 5.94 -9.16
CA GLY A 288 5.50 7.03 -8.80
C GLY A 288 6.11 6.86 -7.42
N ASP A 289 6.26 7.96 -6.69
CA ASP A 289 6.87 8.00 -5.35
C ASP A 289 6.12 7.09 -4.35
N MET A 290 4.79 7.00 -4.45
CA MET A 290 4.01 6.13 -3.57
C MET A 290 4.40 4.66 -3.75
N ALA A 291 4.79 4.22 -4.94
CA ALA A 291 5.27 2.84 -5.13
C ALA A 291 6.57 2.56 -4.37
N GLU A 292 7.44 3.57 -4.20
CA GLU A 292 8.64 3.46 -3.37
C GLU A 292 8.27 3.41 -1.89
N VAL A 293 7.35 4.27 -1.43
CA VAL A 293 6.80 4.24 -0.06
C VAL A 293 6.20 2.86 0.25
N ILE A 294 5.43 2.27 -0.68
CA ILE A 294 4.85 0.93 -0.50
C ILE A 294 5.90 -0.16 -0.33
N LYS A 295 7.07 -0.05 -0.98
CA LYS A 295 8.16 -1.02 -0.78
C LYS A 295 8.65 -1.01 0.67
N ASN A 296 8.56 0.12 1.37
CA ASN A 296 8.93 0.24 2.76
C ASN A 296 7.78 -0.14 3.69
N THR A 297 6.57 0.40 3.50
CA THR A 297 5.44 0.11 4.39
C THR A 297 5.10 -1.38 4.42
N LYS A 298 5.21 -2.10 3.29
CA LYS A 298 4.96 -3.56 3.28
C LYS A 298 5.92 -4.40 4.13
N GLN A 299 7.04 -3.82 4.56
CA GLN A 299 8.02 -4.47 5.45
C GLN A 299 7.76 -4.17 6.93
N LEU A 300 6.81 -3.28 7.24
CA LEU A 300 6.41 -2.99 8.60
C LEU A 300 5.54 -4.10 9.19
N PRO A 301 5.54 -4.27 10.52
CA PRO A 301 4.58 -5.14 11.18
C PRO A 301 3.13 -4.79 10.82
N ASP A 302 2.28 -5.81 10.65
CA ASP A 302 0.87 -5.60 10.33
C ASP A 302 0.14 -4.73 11.39
N GLU A 303 0.57 -4.79 12.65
CA GLU A 303 0.05 -3.94 13.74
C GLU A 303 0.31 -2.45 13.50
N ASP A 304 1.48 -2.09 12.97
CA ASP A 304 1.85 -0.72 12.63
C ASP A 304 1.02 -0.22 11.45
N LEU A 305 0.82 -1.07 10.43
CA LEU A 305 -0.02 -0.73 9.29
C LEU A 305 -1.49 -0.53 9.69
N ARG A 306 -2.01 -1.32 10.64
CA ARG A 306 -3.36 -1.13 11.20
C ARG A 306 -3.44 0.16 12.00
N ALA A 307 -2.44 0.44 12.83
CA ALA A 307 -2.37 1.69 13.58
C ALA A 307 -2.38 2.92 12.64
N MET A 308 -1.55 2.90 11.59
CA MET A 308 -1.52 3.93 10.55
C MET A 308 -2.89 4.08 9.88
N ALA A 309 -3.52 2.98 9.49
CA ALA A 309 -4.84 2.99 8.84
C ALA A 309 -5.92 3.61 9.74
N ALA A 310 -5.98 3.19 11.02
CA ALA A 310 -6.91 3.72 12.02
C ALA A 310 -6.70 5.22 12.20
N TYR A 311 -5.45 5.68 12.35
CA TYR A 311 -5.17 7.11 12.49
C TYR A 311 -5.51 7.93 11.24
N ILE A 312 -5.19 7.44 10.03
CA ILE A 312 -5.54 8.11 8.77
C ILE A 312 -7.07 8.29 8.66
N LYS A 313 -7.84 7.34 9.21
CA LYS A 313 -9.31 7.43 9.26
C LYS A 313 -9.82 8.54 10.18
N THR A 314 -9.00 9.05 11.09
CA THR A 314 -9.35 10.18 11.98
C THR A 314 -9.02 11.56 11.40
N LEU A 315 -8.33 11.63 10.26
CA LEU A 315 -7.88 12.89 9.68
C LEU A 315 -9.06 13.81 9.33
N PRO A 316 -8.97 15.12 9.62
CA PRO A 316 -10.03 16.06 9.26
C PRO A 316 -10.17 16.14 7.73
N GLY A 317 -11.40 16.10 7.22
CA GLY A 317 -11.69 16.24 5.79
C GLY A 317 -11.27 17.61 5.25
N VAL A 318 -10.59 17.61 4.10
CA VAL A 318 -10.21 18.80 3.35
C VAL A 318 -10.85 18.69 1.97
N ASP A 319 -11.77 19.59 1.64
CA ASP A 319 -12.34 19.71 0.30
C ASP A 319 -11.33 20.40 -0.63
N LEU A 320 -10.58 19.57 -1.36
CA LEU A 320 -9.60 20.03 -2.34
C LEU A 320 -9.47 18.98 -3.47
N PRO A 321 -10.26 19.11 -4.54
CA PRO A 321 -10.20 18.17 -5.66
C PRO A 321 -8.89 18.35 -6.44
N ALA A 322 -8.27 17.22 -6.79
CA ALA A 322 -7.06 17.21 -7.62
C ALA A 322 -7.35 17.80 -9.02
N PRO A 323 -6.34 18.40 -9.69
CA PRO A 323 -6.51 18.95 -11.03
C PRO A 323 -7.11 17.93 -12.01
N GLY A 324 -8.16 18.33 -12.74
CA GLY A 324 -8.82 17.50 -13.74
C GLY A 324 -9.80 16.45 -13.20
N GLN A 325 -9.95 16.33 -11.87
CA GLN A 325 -10.99 15.48 -11.29
C GLN A 325 -12.37 16.16 -11.33
N PRO A 326 -13.46 15.39 -11.51
CA PRO A 326 -14.80 15.94 -11.41
C PRO A 326 -15.06 16.46 -9.99
N GLN A 327 -15.84 17.53 -9.90
CA GLN A 327 -16.32 18.04 -8.62
C GLN A 327 -17.36 17.08 -8.03
N SER A 328 -17.32 16.90 -6.71
CA SER A 328 -18.33 16.13 -5.98
C SER A 328 -19.71 16.75 -6.18
N ASN A 329 -20.70 15.92 -6.51
CA ASN A 329 -22.07 16.39 -6.73
C ASN A 329 -22.83 16.48 -5.42
N HIS A 330 -22.88 17.68 -4.82
CA HIS A 330 -23.63 17.95 -3.59
C HIS A 330 -25.06 18.45 -3.85
N THR A 331 -25.57 18.28 -5.07
CA THR A 331 -26.92 18.73 -5.47
C THR A 331 -27.91 17.58 -5.47
N SER A 332 -29.20 17.90 -5.44
CA SER A 332 -30.28 16.91 -5.59
C SER A 332 -30.42 16.36 -7.01
N LYS A 333 -29.70 16.92 -7.99
CA LYS A 333 -29.75 16.48 -9.39
C LYS A 333 -28.72 15.40 -9.62
N ILE A 334 -29.13 14.27 -10.18
CA ILE A 334 -28.20 13.20 -10.58
C ILE A 334 -27.39 13.68 -11.79
N VAL A 335 -26.07 13.70 -11.63
CA VAL A 335 -25.12 13.96 -12.72
C VAL A 335 -24.51 12.62 -13.12
N MET A 336 -24.84 12.15 -14.32
CA MET A 336 -24.21 10.95 -14.88
C MET A 336 -22.88 11.35 -15.52
N LEU A 337 -21.79 10.73 -15.07
CA LEU A 337 -20.50 10.88 -15.74
C LEU A 337 -20.59 10.26 -17.15
N PRO A 338 -19.84 10.80 -18.14
CA PRO A 338 -19.70 10.15 -19.44
C PRO A 338 -19.26 8.69 -19.25
N GLN A 339 -19.78 7.77 -20.05
CA GLN A 339 -19.25 6.40 -20.06
C GLN A 339 -17.80 6.43 -20.56
N THR A 340 -16.84 6.46 -19.64
CA THR A 340 -15.44 6.20 -19.94
C THR A 340 -15.26 4.70 -20.14
N ASN A 341 -14.52 4.32 -21.19
CA ASN A 341 -14.23 2.96 -21.68
C ASN A 341 -14.48 1.84 -20.65
N LYS A 342 -15.22 0.80 -21.06
CA LYS A 342 -15.29 -0.47 -20.33
C LYS A 342 -13.86 -0.93 -20.03
N LEU A 343 -13.56 -1.15 -18.75
CA LEU A 343 -12.32 -1.82 -18.38
C LEU A 343 -12.43 -3.27 -18.88
N ASP A 344 -11.57 -3.64 -19.82
CA ASP A 344 -11.41 -5.03 -20.22
C ASP A 344 -10.73 -5.78 -19.06
N VAL A 345 -11.54 -6.40 -18.21
CA VAL A 345 -11.04 -7.21 -17.09
C VAL A 345 -10.42 -8.48 -17.65
N THR A 346 -9.12 -8.67 -17.42
CA THR A 346 -8.39 -9.90 -17.75
C THR A 346 -8.25 -10.76 -16.50
N LEU A 347 -8.82 -11.97 -16.51
CA LEU A 347 -8.66 -12.97 -15.46
C LEU A 347 -7.31 -13.73 -15.61
N PRO A 348 -6.79 -14.37 -14.54
CA PRO A 348 -5.47 -14.98 -14.55
C PRO A 348 -5.43 -16.26 -15.40
N THR A 349 -5.10 -16.14 -16.68
CA THR A 349 -4.87 -17.27 -17.59
C THR A 349 -3.38 -17.56 -17.76
N SER A 350 -3.03 -18.84 -17.96
CA SER A 350 -1.65 -19.21 -18.25
C SER A 350 -1.26 -18.91 -19.69
N SER A 351 0.04 -18.79 -19.95
CA SER A 351 0.57 -18.67 -21.31
C SER A 351 0.35 -19.97 -22.11
N ASP A 352 0.22 -19.84 -23.43
CA ASP A 352 0.09 -20.98 -24.36
C ASP A 352 1.16 -22.06 -24.15
N ASN A 353 2.39 -21.66 -23.80
CA ASN A 353 3.48 -22.60 -23.58
C ASN A 353 3.35 -23.40 -22.28
N ALA A 354 2.78 -22.78 -21.23
CA ALA A 354 2.50 -23.48 -19.98
C ALA A 354 1.38 -24.50 -20.19
N VAL A 355 0.31 -24.11 -20.91
CA VAL A 355 -0.84 -24.98 -21.20
C VAL A 355 -0.43 -26.20 -22.01
N LYS A 356 0.44 -26.05 -23.02
CA LYS A 356 0.91 -27.16 -23.88
C LYS A 356 1.63 -28.31 -23.18
N ASN A 357 2.15 -28.07 -21.98
CA ASN A 357 2.92 -29.06 -21.21
C ASN A 357 2.20 -29.49 -19.92
N ALA A 358 0.92 -29.13 -19.77
CA ALA A 358 0.18 -29.35 -18.55
C ALA A 358 -0.69 -30.62 -18.64
N ASP A 359 -0.55 -31.49 -17.65
CA ASP A 359 -1.43 -32.67 -17.49
C ASP A 359 -2.79 -32.28 -16.85
N THR A 360 -2.88 -31.11 -16.24
CA THR A 360 -4.09 -30.58 -15.61
C THR A 360 -4.22 -29.10 -15.89
N VAL A 361 -5.44 -28.68 -16.23
CA VAL A 361 -5.80 -27.27 -16.42
C VAL A 361 -7.10 -26.97 -15.68
N TYR A 362 -7.29 -25.70 -15.36
CA TYR A 362 -8.48 -25.18 -14.68
C TYR A 362 -9.13 -24.13 -15.57
N SER A 363 -10.45 -24.21 -15.78
CA SER A 363 -11.18 -23.16 -16.49
C SER A 363 -11.18 -21.86 -15.68
N VAL A 364 -10.74 -20.77 -16.30
CA VAL A 364 -10.72 -19.45 -15.65
C VAL A 364 -12.03 -18.71 -15.89
N TYR A 365 -12.57 -18.81 -17.11
CA TYR A 365 -13.83 -18.21 -17.52
C TYR A 365 -14.94 -19.24 -17.67
N THR A 366 -16.19 -18.76 -17.71
CA THR A 366 -17.29 -19.57 -18.24
C THR A 366 -17.07 -19.80 -19.73
N LYS A 367 -16.80 -21.04 -20.13
CA LYS A 367 -16.44 -21.35 -21.52
C LYS A 367 -17.20 -22.55 -22.08
N PRO A 368 -17.51 -22.56 -23.39
CA PRO A 368 -18.16 -23.69 -24.03
C PRO A 368 -17.26 -24.92 -24.06
N PHE A 369 -17.90 -26.08 -24.13
CA PHE A 369 -17.25 -27.32 -24.53
C PHE A 369 -18.10 -28.09 -25.54
N TYR A 370 -17.48 -29.06 -26.18
CA TYR A 370 -18.05 -29.89 -27.23
C TYR A 370 -17.71 -31.36 -26.97
N ILE A 371 -18.62 -32.27 -27.28
CA ILE A 371 -18.36 -33.72 -27.20
C ILE A 371 -17.52 -34.18 -28.40
N ASP A 372 -17.76 -33.57 -29.56
CA ASP A 372 -17.03 -33.86 -30.78
C ASP A 372 -15.91 -32.85 -31.02
N GLU A 373 -14.78 -33.34 -31.52
CA GLU A 373 -13.59 -32.53 -31.82
C GLU A 373 -13.90 -31.35 -32.76
N ASN A 374 -14.69 -31.59 -33.81
CA ASN A 374 -14.91 -30.61 -34.87
C ASN A 374 -15.77 -29.43 -34.43
N GLY A 375 -16.50 -29.53 -33.30
CA GLY A 375 -17.13 -28.41 -32.60
C GLY A 375 -17.77 -27.33 -33.49
N SER A 376 -18.43 -27.72 -34.58
CA SER A 376 -19.07 -26.80 -35.52
C SER A 376 -20.58 -26.89 -35.36
N GLY A 377 -21.13 -26.14 -34.40
CA GLY A 377 -22.55 -26.16 -34.02
C GLY A 377 -22.79 -25.46 -32.68
N ASP A 378 -23.98 -25.69 -32.10
CA ASP A 378 -24.29 -25.25 -30.74
C ASP A 378 -23.34 -25.92 -29.71
N GLU A 379 -23.06 -25.21 -28.61
CA GLU A 379 -22.23 -25.72 -27.52
C GLU A 379 -22.92 -26.92 -26.82
N ASP A 380 -22.16 -27.99 -26.53
CA ASP A 380 -22.70 -29.18 -25.85
C ASP A 380 -22.76 -29.01 -24.31
N GLY A 381 -22.30 -27.86 -23.83
CA GLY A 381 -22.38 -27.42 -22.44
C GLY A 381 -21.37 -26.33 -22.12
N LYS A 382 -21.29 -25.97 -20.84
CA LYS A 382 -20.36 -24.94 -20.33
C LYS A 382 -19.55 -25.45 -19.16
N LEU A 383 -18.25 -25.18 -19.21
CA LEU A 383 -17.36 -25.24 -18.07
C LEU A 383 -17.49 -23.95 -17.27
N LEU A 384 -17.50 -24.05 -15.95
CA LEU A 384 -17.57 -22.94 -15.01
C LEU A 384 -16.20 -22.66 -14.39
N ALA A 385 -16.06 -21.54 -13.68
CA ALA A 385 -14.79 -21.13 -13.11
C ALA A 385 -14.24 -22.16 -12.09
N ALA A 386 -12.93 -22.42 -12.20
CA ALA A 386 -12.15 -23.39 -11.44
C ALA A 386 -12.53 -24.87 -11.63
N ALA A 387 -13.12 -25.26 -12.76
CA ALA A 387 -13.31 -26.67 -13.07
C ALA A 387 -11.96 -27.34 -13.35
N LYS A 388 -11.62 -28.39 -12.58
CA LYS A 388 -10.40 -29.20 -12.76
C LYS A 388 -10.57 -30.12 -13.96
N LEU A 389 -9.65 -30.04 -14.92
CA LEU A 389 -9.69 -30.78 -16.18
C LEU A 389 -8.38 -31.53 -16.36
N SER A 390 -8.44 -32.86 -16.48
CA SER A 390 -7.27 -33.67 -16.82
C SER A 390 -7.05 -33.64 -18.32
N VAL A 391 -5.88 -33.24 -18.79
CA VAL A 391 -5.58 -33.15 -20.22
C VAL A 391 -5.29 -34.54 -20.78
N LEU A 392 -5.97 -34.90 -21.87
CA LEU A 392 -5.79 -36.18 -22.55
C LEU A 392 -5.04 -36.02 -23.88
N GLU A 393 -5.30 -34.92 -24.60
CA GLU A 393 -4.72 -34.67 -25.92
C GLU A 393 -4.69 -33.16 -26.21
N HIS A 394 -3.60 -32.69 -26.83
CA HIS A 394 -3.50 -31.35 -27.42
C HIS A 394 -3.63 -31.43 -28.94
N LYS A 395 -4.55 -30.65 -29.52
CA LYS A 395 -4.74 -30.60 -30.97
C LYS A 395 -4.99 -29.17 -31.45
N GLY A 396 -3.95 -28.53 -31.99
CA GLY A 396 -4.03 -27.13 -32.41
C GLY A 396 -4.32 -26.21 -31.22
N ASP A 397 -5.41 -25.46 -31.30
CA ASP A 397 -5.95 -24.55 -30.28
C ASP A 397 -7.03 -25.20 -29.39
N LYS A 398 -7.12 -26.54 -29.43
CA LYS A 398 -8.09 -27.34 -28.68
C LYS A 398 -7.41 -28.33 -27.74
N LEU A 399 -8.08 -28.59 -26.63
CA LEU A 399 -7.74 -29.60 -25.64
C LEU A 399 -8.85 -30.66 -25.62
N LYS A 400 -8.47 -31.93 -25.71
CA LYS A 400 -9.30 -33.03 -25.24
C LYS A 400 -9.01 -33.20 -23.76
N VAL A 401 -10.04 -33.11 -22.93
CA VAL A 401 -9.90 -33.19 -21.48
C VAL A 401 -10.93 -34.14 -20.88
N ARG A 402 -10.59 -34.69 -19.71
CA ARG A 402 -11.51 -35.42 -18.85
C ARG A 402 -11.93 -34.54 -17.68
N LEU A 403 -13.24 -34.38 -17.51
CA LEU A 403 -13.87 -33.77 -16.36
C LEU A 403 -14.40 -34.87 -15.45
N ASP A 404 -13.91 -34.91 -14.22
CA ASP A 404 -14.40 -35.80 -13.17
C ASP A 404 -15.14 -34.98 -12.10
N GLY A 405 -16.22 -35.53 -11.56
CA GLY A 405 -17.04 -34.85 -10.54
C GLY A 405 -18.20 -35.70 -10.05
N TRP A 406 -19.25 -35.03 -9.58
CA TRP A 406 -20.44 -35.64 -8.99
C TRP A 406 -21.72 -35.09 -9.59
N GLN A 407 -22.73 -35.93 -9.71
CA GLN A 407 -24.10 -35.53 -10.07
C GLN A 407 -25.08 -35.90 -8.97
N MET A 408 -26.02 -35.01 -8.73
CA MET A 408 -27.10 -35.20 -7.79
C MET A 408 -28.29 -35.85 -8.50
N ASP A 409 -28.92 -36.83 -7.87
CA ASP A 409 -30.15 -37.42 -8.40
C ASP A 409 -31.22 -36.33 -8.64
N GLY A 410 -31.87 -36.39 -9.81
CA GLY A 410 -32.80 -35.35 -10.28
C GLY A 410 -32.16 -34.10 -10.90
N ALA A 411 -30.83 -33.98 -10.98
CA ALA A 411 -30.13 -32.87 -11.64
C ALA A 411 -29.01 -33.34 -12.61
N PRO A 412 -29.35 -34.12 -13.67
CA PRO A 412 -28.37 -34.73 -14.57
C PRO A 412 -27.63 -33.71 -15.47
N SER A 413 -28.11 -32.47 -15.53
CA SER A 413 -27.50 -31.41 -16.33
C SER A 413 -26.38 -30.65 -15.60
N VAL A 414 -26.06 -30.97 -14.35
CA VAL A 414 -25.04 -30.26 -13.57
C VAL A 414 -23.98 -31.24 -13.08
N VAL A 415 -22.71 -30.86 -13.22
CA VAL A 415 -21.56 -31.57 -12.64
C VAL A 415 -21.00 -30.72 -11.51
N TYR A 416 -20.94 -31.30 -10.31
CA TYR A 416 -20.40 -30.70 -9.10
C TYR A 416 -18.99 -31.20 -8.81
N ALA A 417 -18.16 -30.37 -8.19
CA ALA A 417 -16.80 -30.72 -7.80
C ALA A 417 -16.78 -31.79 -6.71
N LEU A 418 -17.68 -31.68 -5.73
CA LEU A 418 -17.73 -32.50 -4.52
C LEU A 418 -19.15 -32.97 -4.23
N GLN A 419 -19.26 -34.07 -3.47
CA GLN A 419 -20.54 -34.61 -3.02
C GLN A 419 -21.13 -33.74 -1.88
N GLY A 420 -22.33 -33.20 -2.08
CA GLY A 420 -23.06 -32.43 -1.06
C GLY A 420 -22.77 -30.93 -1.09
N GLN A 421 -21.66 -30.49 -1.69
CA GLN A 421 -21.36 -29.08 -1.93
C GLN A 421 -21.74 -28.67 -3.36
N ARG A 422 -22.54 -27.61 -3.48
CA ARG A 422 -23.01 -27.04 -4.75
C ARG A 422 -21.93 -26.18 -5.43
N ILE A 423 -20.73 -26.73 -5.54
CA ILE A 423 -19.60 -26.16 -6.29
C ILE A 423 -19.69 -26.73 -7.70
N MET A 424 -20.14 -25.93 -8.66
CA MET A 424 -20.42 -26.43 -10.01
C MET A 424 -19.17 -26.35 -10.90
N TYR A 425 -18.81 -27.45 -11.54
CA TYR A 425 -17.78 -27.50 -12.58
C TYR A 425 -18.33 -27.32 -13.98
N ALA A 426 -19.51 -27.88 -14.27
CA ALA A 426 -20.09 -27.78 -15.60
C ALA A 426 -21.62 -27.83 -15.60
N VAL A 427 -22.20 -27.25 -16.65
CA VAL A 427 -23.59 -27.45 -17.05
C VAL A 427 -23.60 -28.18 -18.40
N LEU A 428 -24.30 -29.30 -18.48
CA LEU A 428 -24.35 -30.20 -19.63
C LEU A 428 -25.58 -29.92 -20.49
N GLY A 429 -25.39 -29.88 -21.81
CA GLY A 429 -26.47 -29.98 -22.79
C GLY A 429 -26.86 -31.43 -23.07
N ASP A 430 -27.89 -31.63 -23.88
CA ASP A 430 -28.50 -32.95 -24.14
C ASP A 430 -27.48 -33.99 -24.64
N LYS A 431 -26.59 -33.58 -25.55
CA LYS A 431 -25.57 -34.47 -26.12
C LYS A 431 -24.52 -34.88 -25.09
N ALA A 432 -24.10 -33.97 -24.22
CA ALA A 432 -23.17 -34.27 -23.15
C ALA A 432 -23.81 -35.20 -22.11
N MET A 433 -25.10 -35.04 -21.83
CA MET A 433 -25.84 -35.94 -20.95
C MET A 433 -25.96 -37.37 -21.49
N ALA A 434 -25.93 -37.54 -22.81
CA ALA A 434 -25.92 -38.87 -23.43
C ALA A 434 -24.54 -39.54 -23.45
N SER A 435 -23.47 -38.83 -23.09
CA SER A 435 -22.08 -39.26 -23.35
C SER A 435 -21.22 -39.46 -22.09
N TYR A 436 -21.71 -39.11 -20.90
CA TYR A 436 -20.95 -39.27 -19.66
C TYR A 436 -20.95 -40.73 -19.14
N LYS A 437 -20.00 -41.04 -18.26
CA LYS A 437 -19.95 -42.31 -17.51
C LYS A 437 -20.40 -42.07 -16.07
N LEU A 438 -21.45 -42.75 -15.61
CA LEU A 438 -21.86 -42.75 -14.21
C LEU A 438 -21.19 -43.88 -13.43
N GLY A 439 -20.69 -43.54 -12.25
CA GLY A 439 -20.26 -44.48 -11.24
C GLY A 439 -21.42 -45.07 -10.44
N LYS A 440 -21.07 -45.82 -9.38
CA LYS A 440 -22.06 -46.39 -8.47
C LYS A 440 -22.71 -45.29 -7.63
N ALA A 441 -24.01 -45.42 -7.41
CA ALA A 441 -24.77 -44.53 -6.54
C ALA A 441 -24.19 -44.52 -5.11
N VAL A 442 -24.06 -43.33 -4.54
CA VAL A 442 -23.66 -43.09 -3.16
C VAL A 442 -24.79 -42.30 -2.49
N VAL A 443 -25.32 -42.82 -1.38
CA VAL A 443 -26.36 -42.13 -0.61
C VAL A 443 -25.70 -41.36 0.53
N ASP A 444 -25.91 -40.06 0.56
CA ASP A 444 -25.45 -39.20 1.64
C ASP A 444 -26.20 -39.54 2.94
N PRO A 445 -25.49 -39.90 4.02
CA PRO A 445 -26.12 -40.33 5.26
C PRO A 445 -26.88 -39.23 5.99
N GLU A 446 -26.49 -37.96 5.80
CA GLU A 446 -27.10 -36.79 6.46
C GLU A 446 -28.30 -36.28 5.67
N THR A 447 -28.12 -36.08 4.37
CA THR A 447 -29.17 -35.46 3.51
C THR A 447 -30.13 -36.47 2.91
N LYS A 448 -29.80 -37.78 2.96
CA LYS A 448 -30.50 -38.87 2.26
C LYS A 448 -30.52 -38.69 0.74
N GLN A 449 -29.71 -37.79 0.20
CA GLN A 449 -29.64 -37.51 -1.21
C GLN A 449 -28.72 -38.52 -1.90
N THR A 450 -29.12 -38.97 -3.09
CA THR A 450 -28.31 -39.89 -3.90
C THR A 450 -27.43 -39.09 -4.84
N TRP A 451 -26.16 -39.48 -4.91
CA TRP A 451 -25.13 -38.87 -5.74
C TRP A 451 -24.44 -39.94 -6.59
N TYR A 452 -23.97 -39.54 -7.76
CA TYR A 452 -23.27 -40.40 -8.70
C TYR A 452 -21.93 -39.77 -9.07
N PRO A 453 -20.80 -40.47 -8.92
CA PRO A 453 -19.56 -40.05 -9.56
C PRO A 453 -19.79 -39.98 -11.07
N VAL A 454 -19.28 -38.95 -11.73
CA VAL A 454 -19.39 -38.79 -13.18
C VAL A 454 -18.02 -38.51 -13.78
N SER A 455 -17.77 -39.09 -14.95
CA SER A 455 -16.59 -38.81 -15.76
C SER A 455 -17.01 -38.53 -17.20
N LEU A 456 -16.55 -37.42 -17.75
CA LEU A 456 -16.92 -36.95 -19.09
C LEU A 456 -15.66 -36.53 -19.86
N GLU A 457 -15.46 -37.10 -21.05
CA GLU A 457 -14.46 -36.61 -22.00
C GLU A 457 -15.10 -35.57 -22.91
N LEU A 458 -14.41 -34.43 -23.09
CA LEU A 458 -14.90 -33.30 -23.87
C LEU A 458 -13.74 -32.54 -24.52
N TRP A 459 -14.08 -31.76 -25.52
CA TRP A 459 -13.20 -30.83 -26.22
C TRP A 459 -13.50 -29.39 -25.83
N THR A 460 -12.47 -28.60 -25.58
CA THR A 460 -12.59 -27.16 -25.32
C THR A 460 -11.37 -26.43 -25.85
N SER A 461 -11.43 -25.10 -25.99
CA SER A 461 -10.27 -24.30 -26.41
C SER A 461 -9.12 -24.40 -25.39
N ASP A 462 -7.88 -24.27 -25.82
CA ASP A 462 -6.71 -24.13 -24.94
C ASP A 462 -6.55 -22.72 -24.33
N LYS A 463 -7.43 -21.79 -24.69
CA LYS A 463 -7.54 -20.43 -24.12
C LYS A 463 -8.39 -20.44 -22.85
N ASP A 464 -8.32 -19.34 -22.08
CA ASP A 464 -9.17 -19.13 -20.90
C ASP A 464 -9.01 -20.20 -19.81
N VAL A 465 -7.82 -20.79 -19.72
CA VAL A 465 -7.43 -21.78 -18.70
C VAL A 465 -6.18 -21.33 -17.94
N ASN A 466 -5.98 -21.91 -16.76
CA ASN A 466 -4.76 -21.77 -15.97
C ASN A 466 -4.25 -23.16 -15.57
N VAL A 467 -2.94 -23.33 -15.48
CA VAL A 467 -2.28 -24.57 -15.03
C VAL A 467 -2.09 -24.61 -13.51
N SER A 468 -2.28 -23.48 -12.82
CA SER A 468 -2.11 -23.29 -11.38
C SER A 468 -3.42 -22.81 -10.76
N LEU A 469 -4.03 -23.67 -9.93
CA LEU A 469 -5.19 -23.27 -9.14
C LEU A 469 -4.80 -22.23 -8.07
N GLY A 470 -3.58 -22.36 -7.50
CA GLY A 470 -3.00 -21.39 -6.57
C GLY A 470 -2.92 -19.97 -7.15
N ASP A 471 -2.57 -19.81 -8.43
CA ASP A 471 -2.52 -18.50 -9.09
C ASP A 471 -3.93 -17.88 -9.20
N MET A 472 -4.92 -18.71 -9.52
CA MET A 472 -6.32 -18.28 -9.57
C MET A 472 -6.82 -17.88 -8.18
N TRP A 473 -6.47 -18.63 -7.14
CA TRP A 473 -6.82 -18.32 -5.75
C TRP A 473 -6.11 -17.09 -5.21
N ALA A 474 -4.85 -16.86 -5.56
CA ALA A 474 -4.13 -15.63 -5.22
C ALA A 474 -4.82 -14.40 -5.82
N TYR A 475 -5.15 -14.43 -7.13
CA TYR A 475 -5.92 -13.37 -7.77
C TYR A 475 -7.30 -13.18 -7.12
N THR A 476 -7.98 -14.27 -6.76
CA THR A 476 -9.35 -14.20 -6.26
C THR A 476 -9.42 -13.77 -4.80
N SER A 477 -8.42 -14.13 -3.99
CA SER A 477 -8.24 -13.61 -2.64
C SER A 477 -8.02 -12.09 -2.66
N ASP A 478 -7.18 -11.60 -3.59
CA ASP A 478 -7.00 -10.17 -3.83
C ASP A 478 -8.31 -9.50 -4.27
N LEU A 479 -9.05 -10.13 -5.20
CA LEU A 479 -10.35 -9.64 -5.67
C LEU A 479 -11.36 -9.57 -4.52
N PHE A 480 -11.42 -10.59 -3.66
CA PHE A 480 -12.29 -10.65 -2.49
C PHE A 480 -11.96 -9.53 -1.52
N SER A 481 -10.68 -9.38 -1.18
CA SER A 481 -10.20 -8.36 -0.25
C SER A 481 -10.47 -6.95 -0.77
N SER A 482 -10.12 -6.67 -2.03
CA SER A 482 -10.29 -5.34 -2.64
C SER A 482 -11.76 -4.96 -2.86
N THR A 483 -12.60 -5.90 -3.31
CA THR A 483 -14.00 -5.61 -3.63
C THR A 483 -14.87 -5.54 -2.39
N CYS A 484 -14.70 -6.47 -1.45
CA CYS A 484 -15.65 -6.62 -0.34
C CYS A 484 -15.28 -5.76 0.87
N SER A 485 -14.00 -5.37 1.03
CA SER A 485 -13.59 -4.47 2.12
C SER A 485 -14.11 -3.03 1.98
N VAL A 486 -14.67 -2.67 0.82
CA VAL A 486 -15.20 -1.32 0.55
C VAL A 486 -16.37 -0.96 1.47
N CYS A 487 -17.23 -1.93 1.79
CA CYS A 487 -18.49 -1.66 2.49
C CYS A 487 -18.50 -2.10 3.96
N HIS A 488 -17.74 -3.13 4.31
CA HIS A 488 -17.69 -3.69 5.66
C HIS A 488 -16.35 -4.39 5.91
N SER A 489 -16.08 -4.72 7.17
CA SER A 489 -14.99 -5.63 7.52
C SER A 489 -15.17 -6.98 6.83
N LEU A 490 -14.08 -7.52 6.28
CA LEU A 490 -14.12 -8.73 5.48
C LEU A 490 -14.54 -9.93 6.36
N PRO A 491 -15.59 -10.70 6.01
CA PRO A 491 -15.86 -11.96 6.68
C PRO A 491 -14.76 -12.97 6.34
N GLU A 492 -14.34 -13.78 7.32
CA GLU A 492 -13.42 -14.89 7.07
C GLU A 492 -14.06 -15.90 6.11
N ALA A 493 -13.33 -16.34 5.08
CA ALA A 493 -13.85 -17.27 4.07
C ALA A 493 -14.38 -18.58 4.69
N GLY A 494 -13.68 -19.06 5.73
CA GLY A 494 -14.03 -20.27 6.49
C GLY A 494 -15.18 -20.10 7.50
N HIS A 495 -15.83 -18.94 7.58
CA HIS A 495 -16.93 -18.72 8.52
C HIS A 495 -18.25 -19.37 8.05
N LEU A 496 -18.47 -19.49 6.73
CA LEU A 496 -19.68 -20.00 6.12
C LEU A 496 -19.47 -21.38 5.48
N LEU A 497 -20.58 -22.10 5.25
CA LEU A 497 -20.60 -23.33 4.44
C LEU A 497 -20.57 -23.00 2.93
N ALA A 498 -20.10 -23.92 2.09
CA ALA A 498 -20.01 -23.76 0.63
C ALA A 498 -21.38 -23.40 0.02
N ASN A 499 -22.44 -24.03 0.52
CA ASN A 499 -23.79 -23.79 0.03
C ASN A 499 -24.37 -22.44 0.51
N GLN A 500 -23.89 -21.91 1.64
CA GLN A 500 -24.33 -20.61 2.17
C GLN A 500 -23.73 -19.43 1.39
N TRP A 501 -22.52 -19.59 0.83
CA TRP A 501 -21.86 -18.54 0.04
C TRP A 501 -22.66 -18.11 -1.19
N ILE A 502 -23.45 -19.00 -1.79
CA ILE A 502 -24.28 -18.70 -2.96
C ILE A 502 -25.28 -17.57 -2.65
N GLY A 503 -26.03 -17.70 -1.56
CA GLY A 503 -27.03 -16.71 -1.15
C GLY A 503 -26.39 -15.41 -0.68
N ASN A 504 -25.33 -15.51 0.13
CA ASN A 504 -24.61 -14.36 0.66
C ASN A 504 -23.99 -13.51 -0.46
N LEU A 505 -23.24 -14.13 -1.38
CA LEU A 505 -22.63 -13.40 -2.48
C LEU A 505 -23.67 -12.84 -3.46
N ASN A 506 -24.76 -13.58 -3.72
CA ASN A 506 -25.82 -13.10 -4.60
C ASN A 506 -26.54 -11.86 -4.04
N ALA A 507 -26.74 -11.78 -2.72
CA ALA A 507 -27.31 -10.60 -2.06
C ALA A 507 -26.42 -9.34 -2.25
N MET A 508 -25.12 -9.53 -2.41
CA MET A 508 -24.13 -8.47 -2.62
C MET A 508 -23.91 -8.12 -4.10
N LYS A 509 -24.24 -9.01 -5.02
CA LYS A 509 -23.93 -8.90 -6.46
C LYS A 509 -24.28 -7.55 -7.10
N ARG A 510 -25.41 -6.95 -6.73
CA ARG A 510 -25.86 -5.66 -7.30
C ARG A 510 -25.09 -4.43 -6.80
N TYR A 511 -24.31 -4.60 -5.73
CA TYR A 511 -23.53 -3.54 -5.11
C TYR A 511 -22.05 -3.61 -5.47
N THR A 512 -21.64 -4.61 -6.25
CA THR A 512 -20.26 -4.75 -6.73
C THR A 512 -20.16 -4.40 -8.21
N SER A 513 -18.95 -4.07 -8.65
CA SER A 513 -18.64 -3.85 -10.08
C SER A 513 -18.05 -5.11 -10.75
N LEU A 514 -18.25 -6.29 -10.15
CA LEU A 514 -17.69 -7.54 -10.65
C LEU A 514 -18.30 -7.92 -11.99
N THR A 515 -17.47 -8.35 -12.94
CA THR A 515 -17.96 -9.01 -14.15
C THR A 515 -18.62 -10.35 -13.81
N PRO A 516 -19.47 -10.92 -14.69
CA PRO A 516 -20.04 -12.24 -14.46
C PRO A 516 -19.01 -13.35 -14.18
N ASP A 517 -17.85 -13.31 -14.83
CA ASP A 517 -16.79 -14.31 -14.61
C ASP A 517 -15.97 -14.04 -13.34
N GLN A 518 -15.68 -12.78 -13.01
CA GLN A 518 -15.12 -12.43 -11.70
C GLN A 518 -16.02 -12.89 -10.55
N TYR A 519 -17.34 -12.69 -10.67
CA TYR A 519 -18.32 -13.15 -9.69
C TYR A 519 -18.28 -14.68 -9.53
N ARG A 520 -18.23 -15.43 -10.65
CA ARG A 520 -18.19 -16.90 -10.61
C ARG A 520 -16.90 -17.43 -10.01
N LEU A 521 -15.76 -16.84 -10.39
CA LEU A 521 -14.46 -17.21 -9.86
C LEU A 521 -14.39 -16.90 -8.34
N LEU A 522 -14.89 -15.73 -7.93
CA LEU A 522 -15.00 -15.37 -6.51
C LEU A 522 -15.90 -16.31 -5.72
N LEU A 523 -17.06 -16.68 -6.27
CA LEU A 523 -17.93 -17.67 -5.66
C LEU A 523 -17.20 -19.01 -5.49
N SER A 524 -16.54 -19.47 -6.54
CA SER A 524 -15.78 -20.73 -6.52
C SER A 524 -14.68 -20.70 -5.45
N TYR A 525 -13.92 -19.61 -5.34
CA TYR A 525 -12.91 -19.42 -4.30
C TYR A 525 -13.52 -19.52 -2.89
N LEU A 526 -14.59 -18.75 -2.61
CA LEU A 526 -15.23 -18.75 -1.29
C LEU A 526 -15.82 -20.11 -0.92
N GLN A 527 -16.36 -20.84 -1.89
CA GLN A 527 -16.88 -22.18 -1.68
C GLN A 527 -15.77 -23.22 -1.45
N ASN A 528 -14.62 -23.08 -2.12
CA ASN A 528 -13.47 -23.98 -1.93
C ASN A 528 -12.67 -23.69 -0.65
N HIS A 529 -12.93 -22.56 0.01
CA HIS A 529 -12.31 -22.17 1.29
C HIS A 529 -13.36 -22.06 2.42
N SER A 530 -14.49 -22.74 2.26
CA SER A 530 -15.58 -22.73 3.24
C SER A 530 -15.32 -23.71 4.39
N LYS A 531 -16.09 -23.59 5.48
CA LYS A 531 -15.90 -24.40 6.69
C LYS A 531 -15.99 -25.91 6.43
N ASP A 532 -16.90 -26.31 5.55
CA ASP A 532 -17.25 -27.69 5.17
C ASP A 532 -16.46 -28.22 3.98
N VAL A 533 -15.44 -27.47 3.55
CA VAL A 533 -14.50 -27.83 2.50
C VAL A 533 -13.09 -27.61 3.07
N ASN A 534 -12.56 -28.57 3.84
CA ASN A 534 -11.17 -28.50 4.32
C ASN A 534 -10.49 -29.88 4.46
N GLU A 535 -9.28 -29.94 3.89
CA GLU A 535 -8.11 -30.81 4.15
C GLU A 535 -8.20 -32.32 3.82
N GLY A 536 -8.94 -32.71 2.76
CA GLY A 536 -9.05 -34.11 2.33
C GLY A 536 -8.22 -34.52 1.10
N GLU A 537 -8.14 -33.68 0.06
CA GLU A 537 -7.40 -33.99 -1.18
C GLU A 537 -6.84 -32.69 -1.77
N GLU A 538 -5.51 -32.51 -1.65
CA GLU A 538 -4.65 -31.55 -2.36
C GLU A 538 -4.92 -30.05 -2.12
N ALA A 539 -4.42 -29.53 -0.99
CA ALA A 539 -3.83 -28.20 -0.97
C ALA A 539 -2.54 -28.23 -1.81
N HIS A 540 -2.64 -27.87 -3.10
CA HIS A 540 -1.52 -27.58 -3.99
C HIS A 540 -1.71 -26.22 -4.66
#